data_AF-R1FTX9-F1
#
_entry.id   AF-R1FTX9-F1
#
_cell.length_a   1.000
_cell.length_b   1.000
_cell.length_c   1.000
_cell.angle_alpha   90.00
_cell.angle_beta   90.00
_cell.angle_gamma   90.00
#
_symmetry.space_group_name_H-M   'P 1'
#
loop_
_entity.id
_entity.type
_entity.pdbx_description
1 polymer ?
#
loop_
_entity_poly.entity_id
_entity_poly.type
_entity_poly.pdbx_seq_one_letter_code
_entity_poly.pdbx_strand_id
1 'polypeptide(L)'
;MVKVIKRSGEEEEFLEDKVYNSLINAGASEEVAKQIVKELKDWIKIEGVGKISTDEIRRFIFNRLRVLEPDVLESWQFYDRIFKGRITFSDGKVLVVDKGHLYLGRKVKDIGNKGLDNSEEVKEILEELKEDMKYGLSPKTVNARLYALFMGVLKKKDMPKEEKIKSIELINNFRKEMGCKPYELKQPIQ
;
A
#
# COMPACT_ATOMS: atom_id res chain seq x y z
N MET A 1 -7.85 -28.62 -6.27
CA MET A 1 -6.99 -27.44 -6.08
C MET A 1 -7.80 -26.21 -6.43
N VAL A 2 -7.71 -25.13 -5.65
CA VAL A 2 -8.53 -23.92 -5.85
C VAL A 2 -7.78 -22.98 -6.79
N LYS A 3 -8.48 -22.47 -7.81
CA LYS A 3 -7.91 -21.50 -8.75
C LYS A 3 -8.30 -20.07 -8.39
N VAL A 4 -7.34 -19.16 -8.48
CA VAL A 4 -7.56 -17.72 -8.34
C VAL A 4 -7.75 -17.08 -9.70
N ILE A 5 -8.88 -16.41 -9.91
CA ILE A 5 -9.18 -15.63 -11.11
C ILE A 5 -8.62 -14.22 -10.92
N LYS A 6 -7.69 -13.81 -11.79
CA LYS A 6 -7.15 -12.45 -11.84
C LYS A 6 -8.18 -11.49 -12.43
N ARG A 7 -8.01 -10.19 -12.21
CA ARG A 7 -8.81 -9.16 -12.89
C ARG A 7 -8.67 -9.18 -14.42
N SER A 8 -7.55 -9.71 -14.94
CA SER A 8 -7.34 -9.94 -16.37
C SER A 8 -8.15 -11.13 -16.93
N GLY A 9 -8.75 -11.94 -16.07
CA GLY A 9 -9.39 -13.22 -16.44
C GLY A 9 -8.45 -14.43 -16.41
N GLU A 10 -7.15 -14.21 -16.21
CA GLU A 10 -6.16 -15.30 -16.06
C GLU A 10 -6.44 -16.13 -14.80
N GLU A 11 -6.17 -17.44 -14.86
CA GLU A 11 -6.30 -18.37 -13.74
C GLU A 11 -4.91 -18.77 -13.23
N GLU A 12 -4.70 -18.64 -11.92
CA GLU A 12 -3.50 -19.16 -11.24
C GLU A 12 -3.91 -20.09 -10.08
N GLU A 13 -2.98 -20.90 -9.58
CA GLU A 13 -3.24 -21.67 -8.36
C GLU A 13 -3.25 -20.75 -7.13
N PHE A 14 -4.13 -21.03 -6.17
CA PHE A 14 -4.09 -20.35 -4.88
C PHE A 14 -2.83 -20.75 -4.11
N LEU A 15 -2.00 -19.75 -3.77
CA LEU A 15 -0.78 -19.92 -2.99
C LEU A 15 -0.88 -19.13 -1.69
N GLU A 16 -0.84 -19.85 -0.56
CA GLU A 16 -0.92 -19.27 0.79
C GLU A 16 0.23 -18.26 1.04
N ASP A 17 1.44 -18.61 0.61
CA ASP A 17 2.63 -17.77 0.75
C ASP A 17 2.47 -16.41 0.07
N LYS A 18 1.72 -16.34 -1.04
CA LYS A 18 1.48 -15.08 -1.75
C LYS A 18 0.63 -14.12 -0.92
N VAL A 19 -0.36 -14.66 -0.20
CA VAL A 19 -1.22 -13.90 0.70
C VAL A 19 -0.44 -13.49 1.95
N TYR A 20 0.27 -14.44 2.57
CA TYR A 20 1.12 -14.19 3.73
C TYR A 20 2.13 -13.08 3.45
N ASN A 21 2.90 -13.20 2.37
CA ASN A 21 3.90 -12.19 2.00
C ASN A 21 3.27 -10.82 1.71
N SER A 22 2.06 -10.78 1.15
CA SER A 22 1.37 -9.51 0.89
C SER A 22 0.96 -8.81 2.21
N LEU A 23 0.52 -9.58 3.21
CA LEU A 23 0.22 -9.08 4.56
C LEU A 23 1.47 -8.54 5.25
N ILE A 24 2.54 -9.32 5.28
CA ILE A 24 3.82 -8.88 5.87
C ILE A 24 4.35 -7.63 5.17
N ASN A 25 4.28 -7.56 3.83
CA ASN A 25 4.70 -6.39 3.07
C ASN A 25 3.85 -5.13 3.34
N ALA A 26 2.59 -5.30 3.77
CA ALA A 26 1.72 -4.19 4.17
C ALA A 26 1.99 -3.70 5.60
N GLY A 27 2.81 -4.45 6.37
CA GLY A 27 3.15 -4.15 7.75
C GLY A 27 2.40 -4.99 8.79
N ALA A 28 1.72 -6.08 8.37
CA ALA A 28 1.05 -6.96 9.31
C ALA A 28 2.03 -7.69 10.25
N SER A 29 1.62 -7.93 11.49
CA SER A 29 2.36 -8.83 12.38
C SER A 29 2.32 -10.27 11.85
N GLU A 30 3.35 -11.07 12.19
CA GLU A 30 3.40 -12.48 11.76
C GLU A 30 2.20 -13.29 12.27
N GLU A 31 1.75 -13.01 13.50
CA GLU A 31 0.62 -13.68 14.13
C GLU A 31 -0.67 -13.42 13.36
N VAL A 32 -0.98 -12.14 13.10
CA VAL A 32 -2.16 -11.73 12.34
C VAL A 32 -2.07 -12.23 10.90
N ALA A 33 -0.90 -12.19 10.28
CA ALA A 33 -0.72 -12.72 8.92
C ALA A 33 -1.00 -14.23 8.84
N LYS A 34 -0.45 -15.03 9.78
CA LYS A 34 -0.70 -16.48 9.88
C LYS A 34 -2.18 -16.76 10.15
N GLN A 35 -2.81 -16.00 11.04
CA GLN A 35 -4.23 -16.12 11.35
C GLN A 35 -5.10 -15.87 10.11
N ILE A 36 -4.92 -14.74 9.43
CA ILE A 36 -5.72 -14.38 8.25
C ILE A 36 -5.56 -15.40 7.13
N VAL A 37 -4.35 -15.91 6.89
CA VAL A 37 -4.09 -16.95 5.87
C VAL A 37 -4.84 -18.24 6.20
N LYS A 38 -4.80 -18.68 7.46
CA LYS A 38 -5.53 -19.88 7.91
C LYS A 38 -7.04 -19.70 7.73
N GLU A 39 -7.59 -18.58 8.21
CA GLU A 39 -9.02 -18.28 8.09
C GLU A 39 -9.46 -18.18 6.62
N LEU A 40 -8.65 -17.57 5.76
CA LEU A 40 -8.91 -17.48 4.32
C LEU A 40 -8.92 -18.87 3.67
N LYS A 41 -7.96 -19.73 4.02
CA LYS A 41 -7.89 -21.11 3.51
C LYS A 41 -9.12 -21.91 3.87
N ASP A 42 -9.57 -21.82 5.13
CA ASP A 42 -10.75 -22.55 5.59
C ASP A 42 -12.03 -21.97 4.97
N TRP A 43 -12.14 -20.64 4.84
CA TRP A 43 -13.23 -20.00 4.10
C TRP A 43 -13.28 -20.43 2.63
N ILE A 44 -12.14 -20.51 1.95
CA ILE A 44 -12.03 -20.99 0.57
C ILE A 44 -12.51 -22.46 0.44
N LYS A 45 -12.21 -23.33 1.41
CA LYS A 45 -12.67 -24.73 1.38
C LYS A 45 -14.19 -24.85 1.50
N ILE A 46 -14.82 -23.94 2.25
CA ILE A 46 -16.26 -23.97 2.54
C ILE A 46 -17.05 -23.28 1.41
N GLU A 47 -16.62 -22.10 0.99
CA GLU A 47 -17.37 -21.21 0.09
C GLU A 47 -16.81 -21.19 -1.35
N GLY A 48 -15.53 -21.47 -1.53
CA GLY A 48 -14.80 -21.37 -2.80
C GLY A 48 -14.80 -22.66 -3.60
N VAL A 49 -15.96 -23.09 -4.12
CA VAL A 49 -16.06 -24.31 -4.95
C VAL A 49 -15.27 -24.14 -6.25
N GLY A 50 -14.02 -24.60 -6.24
CA GLY A 50 -13.13 -24.73 -7.39
C GLY A 50 -12.43 -23.44 -7.85
N LYS A 51 -13.08 -22.27 -7.74
CA LYS A 51 -12.54 -20.98 -8.17
C LYS A 51 -12.88 -19.85 -7.20
N ILE A 52 -11.99 -18.87 -7.10
CA ILE A 52 -12.16 -17.64 -6.31
C ILE A 52 -11.51 -16.45 -7.02
N SER A 53 -12.09 -15.27 -6.97
CA SER A 53 -11.46 -14.08 -7.56
C SER A 53 -10.43 -13.40 -6.65
N THR A 54 -9.51 -12.65 -7.26
CA THR A 54 -8.56 -11.79 -6.52
C THR A 54 -9.28 -10.74 -5.66
N ASP A 55 -10.47 -10.29 -6.07
CA ASP A 55 -11.23 -9.28 -5.35
C ASP A 55 -11.98 -9.86 -4.13
N GLU A 56 -12.46 -11.09 -4.22
CA GLU A 56 -13.03 -11.83 -3.07
C GLU A 56 -11.96 -12.08 -1.99
N ILE A 57 -10.78 -12.55 -2.39
CA ILE A 57 -9.64 -12.70 -1.47
C ILE A 57 -9.28 -11.36 -0.81
N ARG A 58 -9.21 -10.28 -1.60
CA ARG A 58 -8.91 -8.94 -1.07
C ARG A 58 -9.97 -8.48 -0.07
N ARG A 59 -11.25 -8.66 -0.38
CA ARG A 59 -12.36 -8.27 0.50
C ARG A 59 -12.31 -9.03 1.83
N PHE A 60 -12.05 -10.34 1.78
CA PHE A 60 -11.86 -11.15 2.97
C PHE A 60 -10.74 -10.58 3.85
N ILE A 61 -9.55 -10.39 3.26
CA ILE A 61 -8.37 -9.87 3.97
C ILE A 61 -8.68 -8.50 4.59
N PHE A 62 -9.29 -7.58 3.84
CA PHE A 62 -9.58 -6.24 4.32
C PHE A 62 -10.58 -6.24 5.48
N ASN A 63 -11.58 -7.12 5.45
CA ASN A 63 -12.51 -7.27 6.56
C ASN A 63 -11.80 -7.78 7.83
N ARG A 64 -10.84 -8.69 7.69
CA ARG A 64 -10.06 -9.18 8.84
C ARG A 64 -9.08 -8.13 9.36
N LEU A 65 -8.34 -7.45 8.48
CA LEU A 65 -7.44 -6.37 8.86
C LEU A 65 -8.19 -5.21 9.52
N ARG A 66 -9.41 -4.86 9.07
CA ARG A 66 -10.23 -3.83 9.72
C ARG A 66 -10.46 -4.10 11.21
N VAL A 67 -10.51 -5.37 11.62
CA VAL A 67 -10.74 -5.77 13.01
C VAL A 67 -9.42 -5.99 13.74
N LEU A 68 -8.47 -6.66 13.10
CA LEU A 68 -7.23 -7.11 13.74
C LEU A 68 -6.14 -6.03 13.76
N GLU A 69 -5.92 -5.35 12.62
CA GLU A 69 -4.87 -4.35 12.45
C GLU A 69 -5.32 -3.24 11.46
N PRO A 70 -6.16 -2.29 11.90
CA PRO A 70 -6.75 -1.27 11.03
C PRO A 70 -5.72 -0.40 10.31
N ASP A 71 -4.56 -0.13 10.92
CA ASP A 71 -3.52 0.69 10.30
C ASP A 71 -2.83 -0.04 9.14
N VAL A 72 -2.77 -1.37 9.18
CA VAL A 72 -2.25 -2.19 8.09
C VAL A 72 -3.23 -2.17 6.91
N LEU A 73 -4.54 -2.15 7.20
CA LEU A 73 -5.55 -1.91 6.16
C LEU A 73 -5.36 -0.53 5.52
N GLU A 74 -5.17 0.53 6.32
CA GLU A 74 -4.93 1.89 5.81
C GLU A 74 -3.67 1.93 4.93
N SER A 75 -2.55 1.39 5.43
CA SER A 75 -1.28 1.27 4.70
C SER A 75 -1.45 0.55 3.36
N TRP A 76 -2.15 -0.59 3.36
CA TRP A 76 -2.42 -1.34 2.15
C TRP A 76 -3.26 -0.53 1.16
N GLN A 77 -4.34 0.10 1.63
CA GLN A 77 -5.25 0.88 0.78
C GLN A 77 -4.56 2.11 0.19
N PHE A 78 -3.71 2.77 0.96
CA PHE A 78 -2.87 3.87 0.49
C PHE A 78 -1.91 3.39 -0.60
N TYR A 79 -1.21 2.27 -0.37
CA TYR A 79 -0.30 1.70 -1.37
C TYR A 79 -1.01 1.33 -2.67
N ASP A 80 -2.17 0.66 -2.59
CA ASP A 80 -2.97 0.32 -3.76
C ASP A 80 -3.45 1.57 -4.53
N ARG A 81 -3.79 2.64 -3.81
CA ARG A 81 -4.26 3.91 -4.39
C ARG A 81 -3.13 4.64 -5.13
N ILE A 82 -2.01 4.87 -4.46
CA ILE A 82 -0.88 5.63 -5.01
C ILE A 82 -0.15 4.86 -6.10
N PHE A 83 0.16 3.58 -5.87
CA PHE A 83 1.11 2.85 -6.72
C PHE A 83 0.45 1.98 -7.79
N LYS A 84 -0.84 1.65 -7.64
CA LYS A 84 -1.54 0.79 -8.59
C LYS A 84 -2.69 1.48 -9.29
N GLY A 85 -2.93 2.76 -9.01
CA GLY A 85 -4.08 3.50 -9.52
C GLY A 85 -5.42 2.81 -9.22
N ARG A 86 -5.48 2.01 -8.15
CA ARG A 86 -6.70 1.26 -7.81
C ARG A 86 -7.65 2.16 -7.05
N ILE A 87 -8.89 2.23 -7.53
CA ILE A 87 -10.02 2.74 -6.77
C ILE A 87 -10.18 1.84 -5.54
N THR A 88 -9.78 2.33 -4.37
CA THR A 88 -10.00 1.64 -3.09
C THR A 88 -11.32 2.10 -2.50
N PHE A 89 -12.21 1.15 -2.26
CA PHE A 89 -13.50 1.38 -1.61
C PHE A 89 -13.27 1.40 -0.10
N SER A 90 -13.43 2.58 0.52
CA SER A 90 -13.75 2.67 1.94
C SER A 90 -15.20 3.17 2.06
N ASP A 91 -16.02 2.41 2.78
CA ASP A 91 -17.33 2.80 3.30
C ASP A 91 -18.34 3.41 2.29
N GLY A 92 -18.61 2.68 1.20
CA GLY A 92 -19.75 2.97 0.33
C GLY A 92 -19.61 4.20 -0.57
N LYS A 93 -18.41 4.79 -0.69
CA LYS A 93 -18.13 5.81 -1.71
C LYS A 93 -17.27 5.24 -2.83
N VAL A 94 -17.85 5.18 -4.04
CA VAL A 94 -17.13 4.92 -5.28
C VAL A 94 -16.19 6.10 -5.53
N LEU A 95 -14.88 5.89 -5.39
CA LEU A 95 -13.88 6.90 -5.76
C LEU A 95 -13.44 6.67 -7.20
N VAL A 96 -14.22 7.13 -8.19
CA VAL A 96 -13.73 7.18 -9.58
C VAL A 96 -12.60 8.20 -9.63
N VAL A 97 -11.37 7.73 -9.75
CA VAL A 97 -10.19 8.56 -10.01
C VAL A 97 -9.94 8.51 -11.50
N ASP A 98 -10.71 9.29 -12.25
CA ASP A 98 -10.23 9.77 -13.53
C ASP A 98 -9.30 10.92 -13.17
N LYS A 99 -8.04 10.49 -13.00
CA LYS A 99 -6.88 11.17 -13.45
C LYS A 99 -6.26 12.27 -12.43
N GLY A 100 -4.99 12.17 -11.94
CA GLY A 100 -3.80 13.08 -12.00
C GLY A 100 -3.51 14.16 -10.96
N HIS A 101 -2.40 14.00 -10.24
CA HIS A 101 -2.03 14.70 -8.99
C HIS A 101 -2.97 14.34 -7.84
N LEU A 102 -2.62 13.28 -7.10
CA LEU A 102 -3.52 12.67 -6.13
C LEU A 102 -3.34 13.26 -4.72
N TYR A 103 -3.75 14.51 -4.58
CA TYR A 103 -4.06 15.13 -3.30
C TYR A 103 -5.33 14.51 -2.68
N LEU A 104 -5.38 14.49 -1.35
CA LEU A 104 -6.53 14.02 -0.57
C LEU A 104 -7.73 14.98 -0.72
N GLY A 105 -8.56 14.75 -1.75
CA GLY A 105 -9.96 15.19 -1.76
C GLY A 105 -10.25 16.52 -2.45
N ARG A 106 -11.26 16.44 -3.34
CA ARG A 106 -11.92 17.49 -4.13
C ARG A 106 -11.20 17.94 -5.42
N LYS A 107 -11.86 17.56 -6.52
CA LYS A 107 -11.85 18.13 -7.89
C LYS A 107 -10.69 17.75 -8.86
N VAL A 108 -11.05 16.84 -9.79
CA VAL A 108 -10.79 16.88 -11.25
C VAL A 108 -9.42 16.38 -11.81
N LYS A 109 -9.48 15.30 -12.61
CA LYS A 109 -8.85 14.98 -13.94
C LYS A 109 -7.32 15.15 -14.20
N ASP A 110 -6.63 14.03 -14.49
CA ASP A 110 -5.21 13.83 -14.96
C ASP A 110 -5.18 14.26 -16.39
N ILE A 111 -4.02 14.84 -16.61
CA ILE A 111 -3.21 14.59 -17.76
C ILE A 111 -1.78 14.36 -17.19
N GLY A 112 -1.18 13.15 -17.27
CA GLY A 112 0.23 12.94 -16.84
C GLY A 112 0.69 11.50 -16.50
N ASN A 113 2.01 11.25 -16.46
CA ASN A 113 2.68 9.96 -16.20
C ASN A 113 2.53 9.43 -14.75
N LYS A 114 2.94 8.18 -14.50
CA LYS A 114 2.87 7.49 -13.19
C LYS A 114 3.74 8.18 -12.14
N GLY A 115 3.18 8.88 -11.16
CA GLY A 115 3.93 9.64 -10.14
C GLY A 115 5.04 8.89 -9.38
N LEU A 116 5.79 9.66 -8.59
CA LEU A 116 7.10 9.36 -8.00
C LEU A 116 8.19 9.14 -9.06
N ASP A 117 8.30 10.03 -10.05
CA ASP A 117 9.32 9.90 -11.08
C ASP A 117 10.66 10.53 -10.67
N ASN A 118 10.64 11.44 -9.70
CA ASN A 118 11.83 12.14 -9.18
C ASN A 118 11.69 12.46 -7.68
N SER A 119 12.79 12.93 -7.08
CA SER A 119 12.87 13.29 -5.66
C SER A 119 12.11 14.58 -5.29
N GLU A 120 11.78 15.45 -6.24
CA GLU A 120 10.96 16.64 -5.96
C GLU A 120 9.53 16.24 -5.63
N GLU A 121 8.94 15.30 -6.37
CA GLU A 121 7.61 14.75 -6.03
C GLU A 121 7.59 14.10 -4.64
N VAL A 122 8.68 13.46 -4.23
CA VAL A 122 8.81 12.91 -2.87
C VAL A 122 8.86 14.02 -1.83
N LYS A 123 9.58 15.10 -2.11
CA LYS A 123 9.65 16.28 -1.24
C LYS A 123 8.29 16.95 -1.08
N GLU A 124 7.53 17.14 -2.16
CA GLU A 124 6.16 17.68 -2.14
C GLU A 124 5.24 16.83 -1.24
N ILE A 125 5.32 15.50 -1.34
CA ILE A 125 4.55 14.58 -0.47
C ILE A 125 4.95 14.74 1.01
N LEU A 126 6.24 14.92 1.30
CA LEU A 126 6.71 15.13 2.68
C LEU A 126 6.24 16.49 3.24
N GLU A 127 6.20 17.53 2.40
CA GLU A 127 5.66 18.85 2.78
C GLU A 127 4.16 18.76 3.12
N GLU A 128 3.38 18.03 2.31
CA GLU A 128 1.96 17.75 2.59
C GLU A 128 1.78 16.96 3.89
N LEU A 129 2.59 15.92 4.12
CA LEU A 129 2.57 15.17 5.38
C LEU A 129 2.89 16.06 6.59
N LYS A 130 3.80 17.04 6.43
CA LYS A 130 4.12 18.03 7.46
C LYS A 130 2.94 18.94 7.77
N GLU A 131 2.17 19.31 6.75
CA GLU A 131 0.99 20.14 6.88
C GLU A 131 -0.17 19.37 7.52
N ASP A 132 -0.44 18.13 7.06
CA ASP A 132 -1.41 17.22 7.66
C ASP A 132 -1.16 17.00 9.16
N MET A 133 0.11 16.87 9.56
CA MET A 133 0.50 16.81 10.97
C MET A 133 0.06 18.04 11.76
N LYS A 134 0.22 19.25 11.20
CA LYS A 134 -0.23 20.49 11.85
C LYS A 134 -1.75 20.54 12.00
N TYR A 135 -2.48 19.93 11.08
CA TYR A 135 -3.95 19.82 11.13
C TYR A 135 -4.46 18.65 11.98
N GLY A 136 -3.57 17.99 12.73
CA GLY A 136 -3.94 16.99 13.74
C GLY A 136 -3.90 15.55 13.27
N LEU A 137 -3.24 15.26 12.14
CA LEU A 137 -3.00 13.88 11.72
C LEU A 137 -2.14 13.15 12.77
N SER A 138 -2.55 11.94 13.14
CA SER A 138 -1.86 11.20 14.20
C SER A 138 -0.42 10.85 13.80
N PRO A 139 0.56 10.90 14.72
CA PRO A 139 1.95 10.48 14.43
C PRO A 139 2.06 9.04 13.92
N LYS A 140 1.11 8.18 14.30
CA LYS A 140 1.03 6.79 13.84
C LYS A 140 0.66 6.72 12.36
N THR A 141 -0.36 7.47 11.94
CA THR A 141 -0.78 7.56 10.54
C THR A 141 0.32 8.15 9.65
N VAL A 142 1.02 9.18 10.13
CA VAL A 142 2.14 9.78 9.41
C VAL A 142 3.26 8.76 9.21
N ASN A 143 3.60 7.99 10.24
CA ASN A 143 4.60 6.93 10.13
C ASN A 143 4.20 5.85 9.10
N ALA A 144 2.93 5.44 9.08
CA ALA A 144 2.43 4.48 8.10
C ALA A 144 2.56 5.01 6.66
N ARG A 145 2.18 6.28 6.42
CA ARG A 145 2.31 6.93 5.11
C ARG A 145 3.76 7.10 4.68
N LEU A 146 4.65 7.48 5.59
CA LEU A 146 6.10 7.55 5.33
C LEU A 146 6.69 6.19 4.96
N TYR A 147 6.26 5.12 5.63
CA TYR A 147 6.70 3.76 5.27
C TYR A 147 6.23 3.37 3.88
N ALA A 148 4.97 3.65 3.54
CA ALA A 148 4.43 3.37 2.22
C ALA A 148 5.18 4.16 1.11
N LEU A 149 5.48 5.43 1.36
CA LEU A 149 6.28 6.27 0.47
C LEU A 149 7.69 5.69 0.27
N PHE A 150 8.37 5.31 1.35
CA PHE A 150 9.69 4.68 1.31
C PHE A 150 9.70 3.38 0.50
N MET A 151 8.73 2.49 0.77
CA MET A 151 8.59 1.23 0.03
C MET A 151 8.23 1.47 -1.45
N GLY A 152 7.50 2.54 -1.72
CA GLY A 152 7.20 3.01 -3.05
C GLY A 152 8.43 3.36 -3.88
N VAL A 153 9.25 4.25 -3.33
CA VAL A 153 10.53 4.68 -3.92
C VAL A 153 11.44 3.48 -4.18
N LEU A 154 11.56 2.56 -3.22
CA LEU A 154 12.40 1.36 -3.38
C LEU A 154 11.93 0.44 -4.50
N LYS A 155 10.62 0.27 -4.67
CA LYS A 155 10.02 -0.67 -5.64
C LYS A 155 9.85 -0.08 -7.04
N LYS A 156 9.98 1.24 -7.20
CA LYS A 156 9.85 1.95 -8.48
C LYS A 156 11.03 1.59 -9.39
N LYS A 157 10.78 0.87 -10.48
CA LYS A 157 11.83 0.31 -11.35
C LYS A 157 12.39 1.33 -12.35
N ASP A 158 11.56 2.29 -12.70
CA ASP A 158 11.77 3.36 -13.69
C ASP A 158 12.38 4.63 -13.09
N MET A 159 12.48 4.74 -11.75
CA MET A 159 13.17 5.86 -11.10
C MET A 159 14.70 5.65 -11.14
N PRO A 160 15.48 6.65 -11.59
CA PRO A 160 16.94 6.58 -11.56
C PRO A 160 17.49 6.34 -10.15
N LYS A 161 18.61 5.61 -10.06
CA LYS A 161 19.26 5.29 -8.78
C LYS A 161 19.58 6.53 -7.95
N GLU A 162 20.06 7.59 -8.58
CA GLU A 162 20.39 8.87 -7.94
C GLU A 162 19.14 9.53 -7.32
N GLU A 163 18.02 9.52 -8.06
CA GLU A 163 16.74 10.04 -7.58
C GLU A 163 16.16 9.19 -6.44
N LYS A 164 16.33 7.86 -6.48
CA LYS A 164 15.98 6.99 -5.35
C LYS A 164 16.77 7.32 -4.10
N ILE A 165 18.08 7.51 -4.22
CA ILE A 165 18.96 7.86 -3.09
C ILE A 165 18.50 9.18 -2.47
N LYS A 166 18.34 10.24 -3.29
CA LYS A 166 17.83 11.55 -2.82
C LYS A 166 16.47 11.43 -2.14
N SER A 167 15.55 10.67 -2.73
CA SER A 167 14.21 10.43 -2.18
C SER A 167 14.27 9.75 -0.81
N ILE A 168 15.13 8.75 -0.64
CA ILE A 168 15.33 8.05 0.63
C ILE A 168 15.97 8.97 1.67
N GLU A 169 16.92 9.82 1.27
CA GLU A 169 17.52 10.83 2.13
C GLU A 169 16.47 11.84 2.63
N LEU A 170 15.61 12.34 1.75
CA LEU A 170 14.50 13.24 2.10
C LEU A 170 13.57 12.59 3.12
N ILE A 171 13.14 11.35 2.88
CA ILE A 171 12.27 10.60 3.80
C ILE A 171 12.96 10.41 5.16
N ASN A 172 14.24 10.05 5.16
CA ASN A 172 14.99 9.83 6.39
C ASN A 172 15.25 11.12 7.17
N ASN A 173 15.46 12.25 6.49
CA ASN A 173 15.56 13.55 7.13
C ASN A 173 14.24 13.95 7.78
N PHE A 174 13.12 13.75 7.09
CA PHE A 174 11.79 13.98 7.67
C PHE A 174 11.55 13.11 8.91
N ARG A 175 11.95 11.84 8.88
CA ARG A 175 11.86 10.96 10.06
C ARG A 175 12.70 11.48 11.23
N LYS A 176 13.91 11.96 10.97
CA LYS A 176 14.75 12.57 12.02
C LYS A 176 14.11 13.82 12.61
N GLU A 177 13.49 14.68 11.79
CA GLU A 177 12.73 15.85 12.27
C GLU A 177 11.58 15.44 13.21
N MET A 178 10.94 14.30 12.94
CA MET A 178 9.90 13.72 13.80
C MET A 178 10.45 12.97 15.04
N GLY A 179 11.76 12.93 15.26
CA GLY A 179 12.38 12.15 16.33
C GLY A 179 12.38 10.63 16.10
N CYS A 180 12.11 10.18 14.87
CA CYS A 180 12.11 8.78 14.49
C CYS A 180 13.48 8.34 13.93
N LYS A 181 13.85 7.06 14.13
CA LYS A 181 15.05 6.48 13.51
C LYS A 181 14.91 6.44 11.97
N PRO A 182 15.98 6.72 11.20
CA PRO A 182 15.95 6.57 9.76
C PRO A 182 15.67 5.12 9.36
N TYR A 183 15.10 4.93 8.18
CA TYR A 183 15.01 3.61 7.56
C TYR A 183 16.37 3.17 7.04
N GLU A 184 16.69 1.90 7.29
CA GLU A 184 17.90 1.25 6.81
C GLU A 184 17.60 0.40 5.58
N LEU A 185 18.53 0.45 4.62
CA LEU A 185 18.46 -0.36 3.41
C LEU A 185 18.92 -1.77 3.72
N LYS A 186 18.04 -2.75 3.56
CA LYS A 186 18.40 -4.18 3.69
C LYS A 186 19.21 -4.69 2.48
N GLN A 187 19.12 -4.01 1.35
CA GLN A 187 19.82 -4.35 0.10
C GLN A 187 20.27 -3.07 -0.62
N PRO A 188 21.35 -3.13 -1.43
CA PRO A 188 21.78 -2.00 -2.24
C PRO A 188 20.68 -1.53 -3.20
N ILE A 189 20.57 -0.21 -3.40
CA ILE A 189 19.64 0.37 -4.36
C ILE A 189 20.09 -0.02 -5.78
N GLN A 190 19.17 -0.65 -6.51
CA GLN A 190 19.29 -0.95 -7.94
C GLN A 190 18.88 0.25 -8.77
#